data_AF-A0A7Y5FNL8-F1
#
_entry.id   AF-A0A7Y5FNL8-F1
#
_cell.length_a   1.000
_cell.length_b   1.000
_cell.length_c   1.000
_cell.angle_alpha   90.00
_cell.angle_beta   90.00
_cell.angle_gamma   90.00
#
_symmetry.space_group_name_H-M   'P 1'
#
loop_
_entity.id
_entity.type
_entity.pdbx_description
1 polymer ?
#
loop_
_entity_poly.entity_id
_entity_poly.type
_entity_poly.pdbx_seq_one_letter_code
_entity_poly.pdbx_strand_id
1 'polypeptide(L)'
;MDRKTEELIEKYFDNELTKAEEIFMFTAISADDEAREYFRKFNIYKTALAEDTAAFPDSLDSRILESLPLQQPAALSRQTANNPVRIVLYAASVVLLVLSLYLYGEISGYRQEMRVLTGQIKDQKATIDMLYNSYPTITIKPSSDKITEQ
;
A
#
# COMPACT_ATOMS: atom_id res chain seq x y z
N MET A 1 2.12 47.62 -16.17
CA MET A 1 2.68 47.34 -17.50
C MET A 1 2.37 48.50 -18.44
N ASP A 2 3.38 48.96 -19.19
CA ASP A 2 3.23 50.03 -20.20
C ASP A 2 2.71 49.45 -21.53
N ARG A 3 1.77 50.16 -22.18
CA ARG A 3 1.14 49.72 -23.44
C ARG A 3 2.16 49.55 -24.56
N LYS A 4 3.21 50.37 -24.55
CA LYS A 4 4.30 50.28 -25.52
C LYS A 4 5.10 48.98 -25.37
N THR A 5 5.28 48.50 -24.14
CA THR A 5 5.97 47.22 -23.88
C THR A 5 5.14 46.03 -24.34
N GLU A 6 3.82 46.11 -24.19
CA GLU A 6 2.88 45.11 -24.72
C GLU A 6 2.97 45.00 -26.25
N GLU A 7 2.88 46.13 -26.95
CA GLU A 7 3.00 46.19 -28.42
C GLU A 7 4.35 45.65 -28.92
N LEU A 8 5.44 45.87 -28.19
CA LEU A 8 6.76 45.33 -28.53
C LEU A 8 6.83 43.81 -28.35
N ILE A 9 6.18 43.27 -27.30
CA ILE A 9 6.11 41.83 -27.05
C ILE A 9 5.33 41.13 -28.16
N GLU A 10 4.17 41.66 -28.55
CA GLU A 10 3.37 41.10 -29.63
C GLU A 10 4.16 41.06 -30.95
N LYS A 11 4.77 42.17 -31.34
CA LYS A 11 5.64 42.25 -32.54
C LYS A 11 6.83 41.31 -32.50
N TYR A 12 7.42 41.09 -31.31
CA TYR A 12 8.49 40.11 -31.15
C TYR A 12 8.00 38.69 -31.48
N PHE A 13 6.82 38.31 -30.99
CA PHE A 13 6.26 36.99 -31.29
C PHE A 13 5.81 36.84 -32.75
N ASP A 14 5.49 37.93 -33.44
CA ASP A 14 5.18 37.93 -34.87
C ASP A 14 6.43 38.04 -35.78
N ASN A 15 7.64 38.12 -35.19
CA ASN A 15 8.92 38.35 -35.88
C ASN A 15 8.99 39.68 -36.66
N GLU A 16 8.23 40.69 -36.23
CA GLU A 16 8.21 42.03 -36.86
C GLU A 16 9.14 43.03 -36.18
N LEU A 17 9.91 42.60 -35.18
CA LEU A 17 10.75 43.47 -34.37
C LEU A 17 12.17 43.58 -34.93
N THR A 18 12.71 44.81 -34.99
CA THR A 18 14.12 44.99 -35.35
C THR A 18 15.04 44.63 -34.17
N LYS A 19 16.29 44.24 -34.45
CA LYS A 19 17.27 43.87 -33.38
C LYS A 19 17.49 44.96 -32.33
N ALA A 20 17.40 46.24 -32.72
CA ALA A 20 17.54 47.36 -31.79
C ALA A 20 16.34 47.47 -30.85
N GLU A 21 15.14 47.28 -31.38
CA GLU A 21 13.89 47.30 -30.61
C GLU A 21 13.75 46.07 -29.72
N GLU A 22 14.28 44.92 -30.13
CA GLU A 22 14.35 43.69 -29.34
C GLU A 22 15.19 43.87 -28.07
N ILE A 23 16.36 44.49 -28.19
CA ILE A 23 17.21 44.82 -27.03
C ILE A 23 16.47 45.77 -26.08
N PHE A 24 15.78 46.78 -26.62
CA PHE A 24 14.98 47.71 -25.83
C PHE A 24 13.82 46.99 -25.11
N MET A 25 13.11 46.10 -25.81
CA MET A 25 12.03 45.29 -25.27
C MET A 25 12.53 44.42 -24.10
N PHE A 26 13.64 43.68 -24.27
CA PHE A 26 14.20 42.85 -23.18
C PHE A 26 14.65 43.68 -21.98
N THR A 27 15.17 44.88 -22.23
CA THR A 27 15.52 45.82 -21.16
C THR A 27 14.25 46.26 -20.40
N ALA A 28 13.18 46.61 -21.11
CA ALA A 28 11.90 47.00 -20.51
C ALA A 28 11.25 45.85 -19.73
N ILE A 29 11.24 44.62 -20.28
CA ILE A 29 10.72 43.42 -19.61
C ILE A 29 11.55 43.06 -18.37
N SER A 30 12.87 43.31 -18.39
CA SER A 30 13.72 43.02 -17.23
C SER A 30 13.37 43.89 -16.02
N ALA A 31 12.93 45.13 -16.26
CA ALA A 31 12.62 46.12 -15.22
C ALA A 31 11.18 46.06 -14.69
N ASP A 32 10.25 45.43 -15.42
CA ASP A 32 8.83 45.32 -15.05
C ASP A 32 8.40 43.85 -14.88
N ASP A 33 8.01 43.48 -13.66
CA ASP A 33 7.58 42.13 -13.33
C ASP A 33 6.28 41.73 -14.05
N GLU A 34 5.36 42.68 -14.28
CA GLU A 34 4.09 42.43 -14.95
C GLU A 34 4.32 42.14 -16.45
N ALA A 35 5.22 42.90 -17.09
CA ALA A 35 5.64 42.65 -18.46
C ALA A 35 6.34 41.28 -18.62
N ARG A 36 7.09 40.83 -17.61
CA ARG A 36 7.72 39.51 -17.60
C ARG A 36 6.71 38.38 -17.49
N GLU A 37 5.66 38.56 -16.69
CA GLU A 37 4.57 37.61 -16.58
C GLU A 37 3.79 37.51 -17.89
N TYR A 38 3.49 38.66 -18.52
CA TYR A 38 2.84 38.73 -19.82
C TYR A 38 3.65 38.00 -20.91
N PHE A 39 4.93 38.31 -21.04
CA PHE A 39 5.83 37.63 -21.98
C PHE A 39 5.85 36.11 -21.78
N ARG A 40 5.90 35.64 -20.52
CA ARG A 40 5.89 34.21 -20.19
C ARG A 40 4.58 33.54 -20.64
N LYS A 41 3.43 34.16 -20.36
CA LYS A 41 2.11 33.62 -20.76
C LYS A 41 2.03 33.47 -22.28
N PHE A 42 2.46 34.49 -23.01
CA PHE A 42 2.44 34.49 -24.47
C PHE A 42 3.41 33.44 -25.06
N ASN A 43 4.60 33.29 -24.46
CA ASN A 43 5.55 32.25 -24.85
C ASN A 43 4.99 30.83 -24.66
N ILE A 44 4.32 30.58 -23.52
CA ILE A 44 3.68 29.29 -23.24
C ILE A 44 2.58 29.02 -24.28
N TYR A 45 1.74 30.01 -24.59
CA TYR A 45 0.68 29.85 -25.59
C TYR A 45 1.23 29.49 -26.97
N LYS A 46 2.26 30.21 -27.44
CA LYS A 46 2.89 29.94 -28.73
C LYS A 46 3.58 28.57 -28.76
N THR A 47 4.20 28.16 -27.65
CA THR A 47 4.87 26.85 -27.54
C THR A 47 3.85 25.72 -27.53
N ALA A 48 2.76 25.85 -26.77
CA ALA A 48 1.69 24.85 -26.73
C ALA A 48 1.00 24.71 -28.10
N LEU A 49 0.77 25.81 -28.82
CA LEU A 49 0.22 25.77 -30.17
C LEU A 49 1.20 25.13 -31.18
N ALA A 50 2.50 25.35 -31.02
CA ALA A 50 3.52 24.68 -31.82
C ALA A 50 3.59 23.18 -31.53
N GLU A 51 3.36 22.75 -30.29
CA GLU A 51 3.27 21.34 -29.91
C GLU A 51 1.98 20.67 -30.44
N ASP A 52 0.85 21.37 -30.48
CA ASP A 52 -0.43 20.85 -30.98
C ASP A 52 -0.49 20.76 -32.51
N THR A 53 0.28 21.61 -33.22
CA THR A 53 0.37 21.62 -34.70
C THR A 53 1.53 20.80 -35.25
N ALA A 54 2.46 20.35 -34.39
CA ALA A 54 3.51 19.45 -34.78
C ALA A 54 2.92 18.06 -35.01
N ALA A 55 2.78 17.66 -36.29
CA ALA A 55 2.52 16.27 -36.64
C ALA A 55 3.57 15.40 -35.93
N PHE A 56 3.11 14.52 -35.04
CA PHE A 56 3.99 13.58 -34.36
C PHE A 56 4.78 12.80 -35.42
N PRO A 57 6.13 12.79 -35.39
CA PRO A 57 6.90 12.05 -36.37
C PRO A 57 6.45 10.59 -36.40
N ASP A 58 6.42 9.95 -37.56
CA ASP A 58 6.00 8.53 -37.68
C ASP A 58 6.84 7.59 -36.78
N SER A 59 8.03 8.03 -36.39
CA SER A 59 8.90 7.34 -35.45
C SER A 59 8.59 7.60 -33.97
N LEU A 60 7.63 8.46 -33.64
CA LEU A 60 7.26 8.78 -32.26
C LEU A 60 6.61 7.58 -31.59
N ASP A 61 5.80 6.80 -32.30
CA ASP A 61 5.26 5.53 -31.79
C ASP A 61 6.38 4.53 -31.50
N SER A 62 7.36 4.39 -32.39
CA SER A 62 8.53 3.54 -32.14
C SER A 62 9.38 4.06 -30.97
N ARG A 63 9.55 5.39 -30.83
CA ARG A 63 10.27 5.99 -29.69
C ARG A 63 9.46 5.90 -28.40
N ILE A 64 8.13 5.94 -28.44
CA ILE A 64 7.26 5.68 -27.29
C ILE A 64 7.38 4.21 -26.88
N LEU A 65 7.33 3.28 -27.84
CA LEU A 65 7.54 1.84 -27.60
C LEU A 65 8.94 1.53 -27.05
N GLU A 66 9.97 2.26 -27.49
CA GLU A 66 11.34 2.15 -26.96
C GLU A 66 11.55 2.91 -25.63
N SER A 67 10.81 4.00 -25.38
CA SER A 67 10.93 4.85 -24.18
C SER A 67 10.03 4.43 -23.03
N LEU A 68 8.97 3.65 -23.32
CA LEU A 68 8.37 2.79 -22.33
C LEU A 68 9.54 2.01 -21.73
N PRO A 69 9.74 2.04 -20.40
CA PRO A 69 10.61 1.06 -19.83
C PRO A 69 9.99 -0.26 -20.25
N LEU A 70 10.63 -0.95 -21.21
CA LEU A 70 10.68 -2.39 -21.18
C LEU A 70 10.80 -2.65 -19.69
N GLN A 71 9.82 -3.32 -19.10
CA GLN A 71 10.07 -4.05 -17.89
C GLN A 71 11.13 -5.07 -18.30
N GLN A 72 12.36 -4.59 -18.48
CA GLN A 72 13.55 -5.37 -18.45
C GLN A 72 13.34 -6.14 -17.16
N PRO A 73 13.20 -7.47 -17.18
CA PRO A 73 13.15 -8.23 -15.95
C PRO A 73 14.41 -7.78 -15.22
N ALA A 74 14.20 -6.96 -14.17
CA ALA A 74 15.16 -5.95 -13.72
C ALA A 74 16.54 -6.53 -13.91
N ALA A 75 17.28 -6.04 -14.92
CA ALA A 75 18.48 -6.70 -15.41
C ALA A 75 19.21 -7.17 -14.16
N LEU A 76 19.21 -8.49 -13.93
CA LEU A 76 19.62 -9.09 -12.68
C LEU A 76 21.06 -8.64 -12.52
N SER A 77 21.22 -7.52 -11.85
CA SER A 77 22.47 -6.83 -11.72
C SER A 77 23.30 -7.84 -10.97
N ARG A 78 24.25 -8.44 -11.69
CA ARG A 78 25.31 -9.26 -11.09
C ARG A 78 26.20 -8.41 -10.16
N GLN A 79 25.83 -7.17 -9.87
CA GLN A 79 26.40 -6.30 -8.86
C GLN A 79 25.46 -6.16 -7.65
N THR A 80 25.13 -7.26 -6.97
CA THR A 80 24.87 -7.21 -5.51
C THR A 80 24.95 -8.61 -4.89
N ALA A 81 26.02 -9.35 -5.19
CA ALA A 81 26.26 -10.65 -4.54
C ALA A 81 26.71 -10.52 -3.07
N ASN A 82 27.21 -9.34 -2.63
CA ASN A 82 27.84 -9.16 -1.32
C ASN A 82 27.15 -8.11 -0.43
N ASN A 83 25.81 -7.97 -0.50
CA ASN A 83 25.12 -7.14 0.49
C ASN A 83 24.91 -7.95 1.78
N PRO A 84 25.58 -7.61 2.92
CA PRO A 84 25.43 -8.35 4.17
C PRO A 84 23.97 -8.39 4.65
N VAL A 85 23.14 -7.42 4.25
CA VAL A 85 21.71 -7.39 4.55
C VAL A 85 20.97 -8.61 3.96
N ARG A 86 21.34 -9.08 2.77
CA ARG A 86 20.70 -10.27 2.18
C ARG A 86 21.03 -11.53 2.98
N ILE A 87 22.28 -11.67 3.43
CA ILE A 87 22.71 -12.80 4.26
C ILE A 87 21.95 -12.81 5.59
N VAL A 88 21.79 -11.64 6.22
CA VAL A 88 21.01 -11.48 7.46
C VAL A 88 19.53 -11.81 7.22
N LEU A 89 18.92 -11.35 6.12
CA LEU A 89 17.53 -11.67 5.81
C LEU A 89 17.31 -13.16 5.52
N TYR A 90 18.23 -13.79 4.78
CA TYR A 90 18.19 -15.24 4.57
C TYR A 90 18.34 -16.00 5.89
N ALA A 91 19.31 -15.65 6.73
CA ALA A 91 19.48 -16.26 8.04
C ALA A 91 18.24 -16.08 8.94
N ALA A 92 17.65 -14.88 8.96
CA ALA A 92 16.42 -14.59 9.69
C ALA A 92 15.25 -15.43 9.17
N SER A 93 15.13 -15.62 7.85
CA SER A 93 14.07 -16.45 7.26
C SER A 93 14.20 -17.92 7.66
N VAL A 94 15.43 -18.45 7.72
CA VAL A 94 15.71 -19.83 8.14
C VAL A 94 15.35 -20.02 9.61
N VAL A 95 15.73 -19.08 10.47
CA VAL A 95 15.37 -19.10 11.89
C VAL A 95 13.85 -19.03 12.07
N LEU A 96 13.16 -18.16 11.33
CA LEU A 96 11.70 -18.03 11.38
C LEU A 96 10.99 -19.31 10.93
N LEU A 97 11.53 -19.99 9.92
CA LEU A 97 11.01 -21.26 9.42
C LEU A 97 11.14 -22.35 10.49
N VAL A 98 12.30 -22.46 11.14
CA VAL A 98 12.52 -23.43 12.23
C VAL A 98 11.57 -23.14 13.41
N LEU A 99 11.42 -21.87 13.79
CA LEU A 99 10.48 -21.45 14.83
C LEU A 99 9.03 -21.79 14.47
N SER A 100 8.64 -21.58 13.22
CA SER A 100 7.31 -21.93 12.72
C SER A 100 7.05 -23.43 12.79
N LEU A 101 8.03 -24.26 12.40
CA LEU A 101 7.92 -25.72 12.51
C LEU A 101 7.82 -26.19 13.96
N TYR A 102 8.65 -25.63 14.85
CA TYR A 102 8.59 -25.94 16.29
C TYR A 102 7.24 -25.57 16.89
N LEU A 103 6.77 -24.35 16.63
CA LEU A 103 5.50 -23.85 17.14
C LEU A 103 4.32 -24.65 16.60
N TYR A 104 4.38 -25.07 15.34
CA TYR A 104 3.36 -25.94 14.75
C TYR A 104 3.29 -27.30 15.47
N GLY A 105 4.44 -27.89 15.81
CA GLY A 105 4.53 -29.10 16.60
C GLY A 105 3.90 -28.94 17.98
N GLU A 106 4.26 -27.88 18.69
CA GLU A 106 3.73 -27.58 20.03
C GLU A 106 2.21 -27.34 20.01
N ILE A 107 1.72 -26.57 19.03
CA ILE A 107 0.27 -26.33 18.85
C ILE A 107 -0.46 -27.63 18.54
N SER A 108 0.12 -28.51 17.72
CA SER A 108 -0.46 -29.81 17.42
C SER A 108 -0.51 -30.70 18.65
N GLY A 109 0.55 -30.72 19.46
CA GLY A 109 0.61 -31.44 20.74
C GLY A 109 -0.46 -30.93 21.71
N TYR A 110 -0.54 -29.61 21.90
CA TYR A 110 -1.53 -28.97 22.76
C TYR A 110 -2.98 -29.27 22.32
N ARG A 111 -3.24 -29.25 21.01
CA ARG A 111 -4.56 -29.63 20.46
C ARG A 111 -4.90 -31.09 20.74
N GLN A 112 -3.91 -31.99 20.71
CA GLN A 112 -4.12 -33.39 20.98
C GLN A 112 -4.36 -33.66 22.46
N GLU A 113 -3.60 -33.03 23.34
CA GLU A 113 -3.80 -33.09 24.80
C GLU A 113 -5.16 -32.51 25.20
N MET A 114 -5.56 -31.37 24.63
CA MET A 114 -6.89 -30.80 24.83
C MET A 114 -8.02 -31.73 24.38
N ARG A 115 -7.85 -32.45 23.26
CA ARG A 115 -8.85 -33.45 22.82
C ARG A 115 -8.96 -34.61 23.81
N VAL A 116 -7.83 -35.09 24.33
CA VAL A 116 -7.81 -36.17 25.32
C VAL A 116 -8.47 -35.72 26.62
N LEU A 117 -8.13 -34.54 27.12
CA LEU A 117 -8.75 -33.93 28.31
C LEU A 117 -10.26 -33.72 28.13
N THR A 118 -10.68 -33.23 26.97
CA THR A 118 -12.11 -33.05 26.66
C THR A 118 -12.85 -34.39 26.65
N GLY A 119 -12.22 -35.44 26.13
CA GLY A 119 -12.75 -36.81 26.17
C GLY A 119 -12.93 -37.30 27.61
N GLN A 120 -11.89 -37.18 28.43
CA GLN A 120 -11.94 -37.60 29.85
C GLN A 120 -13.01 -36.84 30.64
N ILE A 121 -13.15 -35.54 30.43
CA ILE A 121 -14.20 -34.73 31.08
C ILE A 121 -15.59 -35.20 30.66
N LYS A 122 -15.78 -35.55 29.38
CA LYS A 122 -17.06 -36.06 28.88
C LYS A 122 -17.41 -37.41 29.52
N ASP A 123 -16.43 -38.30 29.64
CA ASP A 123 -16.63 -39.63 30.24
C ASP A 123 -16.90 -39.53 31.75
N GLN A 124 -16.19 -38.63 32.45
CA GLN A 124 -16.47 -38.32 33.85
C GLN A 124 -17.88 -37.74 34.04
N LYS A 125 -18.30 -36.82 33.18
CA LYS A 125 -19.66 -36.26 33.22
C LYS A 125 -20.72 -37.34 33.02
N ALA A 126 -20.53 -38.21 32.02
CA ALA A 126 -21.45 -39.32 31.78
C ALA A 126 -21.53 -40.28 32.97
N THR A 127 -20.41 -40.54 33.64
CA THR A 127 -20.37 -41.39 34.84
C THR A 127 -21.10 -40.73 36.00
N ILE A 128 -20.89 -39.42 36.23
CA ILE A 128 -21.61 -38.66 37.26
C ILE A 128 -23.12 -38.66 36.99
N ASP A 129 -23.53 -38.48 35.73
CA ASP A 129 -24.95 -38.49 35.35
C ASP A 129 -25.57 -39.88 35.56
N MET A 130 -24.84 -40.96 35.26
CA MET A 130 -25.30 -42.34 35.55
C MET A 130 -25.38 -42.60 37.06
N LEU A 131 -24.38 -42.17 37.84
CA LEU A 131 -24.41 -42.28 39.29
C LEU A 131 -25.60 -41.52 39.87
N TYR A 132 -25.84 -40.30 39.40
CA TYR A 132 -26.99 -39.47 39.80
C TYR A 132 -28.33 -40.17 39.51
N ASN A 133 -28.48 -40.75 38.32
CA ASN A 133 -29.69 -41.48 37.93
C ASN A 133 -29.82 -42.88 38.55
N SER A 134 -28.75 -43.41 39.15
CA SER A 134 -28.74 -44.70 39.84
C SER A 134 -29.10 -44.61 41.33
N TYR A 135 -29.17 -43.40 41.91
CA TYR A 135 -29.65 -43.23 43.28
C TYR A 135 -31.14 -43.58 43.35
N PRO A 136 -31.55 -44.59 44.15
CA PRO A 136 -32.96 -44.94 44.28
C PRO A 136 -33.71 -43.79 44.98
N THR A 137 -34.91 -43.46 44.48
CA THR A 137 -35.82 -42.52 45.13
C THR A 137 -36.22 -43.06 46.51
N ILE A 138 -35.56 -42.59 47.56
CA ILE A 138 -35.92 -42.92 48.94
C ILE A 138 -37.24 -42.20 49.25
N THR A 139 -38.36 -42.92 49.11
CA THR A 139 -39.67 -42.44 49.58
C THR A 139 -39.80 -42.78 51.06
N ILE A 140 -39.56 -41.79 51.92
CA ILE A 140 -39.81 -41.92 53.36
C ILE A 140 -41.32 -41.93 53.54
N LYS A 141 -41.92 -43.10 53.80
CA LYS A 141 -43.31 -43.18 54.23
C LYS A 141 -43.38 -42.73 55.69
N PRO A 142 -44.16 -41.68 56.03
CA PRO A 142 -44.34 -41.30 57.42
C PRO A 142 -45.13 -42.41 58.14
N SER A 143 -44.49 -43.01 59.14
CA SER A 143 -45.15 -43.95 60.06
C SER A 143 -46.06 -43.14 60.99
N SER A 144 -47.34 -43.05 60.66
CA SER A 144 -48.35 -42.65 61.64
C SER A 144 -48.64 -43.85 62.54
N ASP A 145 -48.10 -43.87 63.76
CA ASP A 145 -48.70 -44.70 64.80
C ASP A 145 -48.66 -43.99 66.17
N LYS A 146 -49.81 -43.35 66.42
CA LYS A 146 -50.53 -43.18 67.68
C LYS A 146 -49.84 -42.51 68.88
N ILE A 147 -50.29 -41.26 69.05
CA ILE A 147 -50.69 -40.64 70.32
C ILE A 147 -51.37 -41.67 71.24
N THR A 148 -50.90 -41.81 72.47
CA THR A 148 -51.76 -42.10 73.63
C THR A 148 -51.16 -41.40 74.85
N GLU A 149 -51.90 -40.40 75.32
CA GLU A 149 -51.72 -39.69 76.59
C GLU A 149 -51.84 -40.66 77.78
N GLN A 150 -51.02 -40.44 78.81
CA GLN A 150 -51.37 -40.60 80.22
C GLN A 150 -50.69 -39.49 81.03
#